data_AF-A0AAE8CJY0-F1
#
_entry.id   AF-A0AAE8CJY0-F1
#
_cell.length_a   1.000
_cell.length_b   1.000
_cell.length_c   1.000
_cell.angle_alpha   90.00
_cell.angle_beta   90.00
_cell.angle_gamma   90.00
#
_symmetry.space_group_name_H-M   'P 1'
#
loop_
_entity.id
_entity.type
_entity.pdbx_description
1 polymer ?
#
loop_
_entity_poly.entity_id
_entity_poly.type
_entity_poly.pdbx_seq_one_letter_code
_entity_poly.pdbx_strand_id
1 'polypeptide(L)'
;MKFINSTALLALSLFLNSGSAVANENQRLIESAAGGDIISQRDLGVNYLKGINGFEKNYPQAKKWLTSAVEKGDKPASHALALMYTFGYGVNKDYRRAEQLYKIADNAVEGAAYNNLAVFYEKGLVGNPDSALAIKYYKLAVAAGSPESMYYLGAKYLSGNGVPKNTKKTFELYKKAADKNYVKAITSLASLYDEGIGTKRDDAEAIKWYKKAADLGDPMGMSNLGYMYIHGEGTQKNYSLARSYLEKAADKGSEAALSNLGYLYLNGLGVKKDYQKASELYQTSCDKGEKIGCDSLNDMKRLGYFRTSVKQPKNKIDSKRLIAKSIDKGVNATFTWQSDVATFKANNGKIDCNFLQDNTDNAGNQATSFVCTDNVQIILKRFNESNNAYLAVMTDNFKTEVKTFSVNVYISEVNSK
;
A
#
# COMPACT_ATOMS: atom_id res chain seq x y z
N MET A 1 9.36 16.85 73.48
CA MET A 1 8.46 15.75 73.91
C MET A 1 7.12 16.34 74.33
N LYS A 2 6.14 16.33 73.43
CA LYS A 2 4.68 16.21 73.66
C LYS A 2 3.98 16.56 72.34
N PHE A 3 3.01 15.71 72.02
CA PHE A 3 2.24 15.61 70.79
C PHE A 3 1.66 16.94 70.29
N ILE A 4 1.73 17.16 68.98
CA ILE A 4 0.79 18.04 68.25
C ILE A 4 0.01 17.13 67.31
N ASN A 5 -1.30 17.08 67.55
CA ASN A 5 -2.32 16.52 66.69
C ASN A 5 -3.23 17.69 66.31
N SER A 6 -3.28 18.06 65.03
CA SER A 6 -4.38 18.79 64.40
C SER A 6 -3.99 19.27 62.99
N THR A 7 -4.65 18.69 61.97
CA THR A 7 -5.27 19.42 60.84
C THR A 7 -4.48 20.58 60.20
N ALA A 8 -3.72 20.27 59.13
CA ALA A 8 -3.45 21.11 57.94
C ALA A 8 -2.33 20.41 57.15
N LEU A 9 -2.61 19.59 56.15
CA LEU A 9 -2.55 20.05 54.75
C LEU A 9 -3.47 19.16 53.90
N LEU A 10 -4.77 19.47 53.93
CA LEU A 10 -5.68 19.16 52.84
C LEU A 10 -5.86 20.48 52.08
N ALA A 11 -5.24 20.57 50.88
CA ALA A 11 -5.57 21.47 49.75
C ALA A 11 -4.30 21.95 49.02
N LEU A 12 -3.76 21.11 48.13
CA LEU A 12 -3.20 21.48 46.83
C LEU A 12 -2.82 20.19 46.08
N SER A 13 -3.77 19.41 45.61
CA SER A 13 -4.04 19.40 44.16
C SER A 13 -5.44 18.86 43.85
N LEU A 14 -6.39 19.77 43.70
CA LEU A 14 -7.62 19.54 42.95
C LEU A 14 -7.27 19.53 41.45
N PHE A 15 -6.77 18.41 40.95
CA PHE A 15 -6.87 18.01 39.55
C PHE A 15 -6.98 16.48 39.52
N LEU A 16 -7.89 15.95 38.70
CA LEU A 16 -8.19 14.52 38.43
C LEU A 16 -9.49 13.97 39.06
N ASN A 17 -10.63 14.51 38.67
CA ASN A 17 -11.94 13.88 38.95
C ASN A 17 -12.34 12.80 37.90
N SER A 18 -11.41 12.36 37.05
CA SER A 18 -11.56 11.19 36.18
C SER A 18 -10.56 10.06 36.50
N GLY A 19 -9.47 10.35 37.23
CA GLY A 19 -8.46 9.36 37.62
C GLY A 19 -8.82 8.57 38.88
N SER A 20 -9.62 9.14 39.79
CA SER A 20 -10.01 8.50 41.06
C SER A 20 -11.05 7.40 40.90
N ALA A 21 -12.01 7.56 39.99
CA ALA A 21 -13.05 6.57 39.72
C ALA A 21 -12.47 5.31 39.03
N VAL A 22 -11.63 5.49 38.01
CA VAL A 22 -10.96 4.38 37.29
C VAL A 22 -10.00 3.61 38.20
N ALA A 23 -9.27 4.31 39.07
CA ALA A 23 -8.40 3.66 40.07
C ALA A 23 -9.20 2.78 41.05
N ASN A 24 -10.39 3.24 41.48
CA ASN A 24 -11.27 2.47 42.35
C ASN A 24 -11.89 1.25 41.64
N GLU A 25 -12.23 1.37 40.35
CA GLU A 25 -12.74 0.24 39.55
C GLU A 25 -11.65 -0.82 39.30
N ASN A 26 -10.42 -0.39 38.99
CA ASN A 26 -9.29 -1.29 38.79
C ASN A 26 -8.94 -2.05 40.08
N GLN A 27 -9.00 -1.39 41.23
CA GLN A 27 -8.76 -2.02 42.53
C GLN A 27 -9.82 -3.11 42.81
N ARG A 28 -11.11 -2.83 42.56
CA ARG A 28 -12.18 -3.83 42.70
C ARG A 28 -12.00 -5.02 41.76
N LEU A 29 -11.57 -4.78 40.52
CA LEU A 29 -11.28 -5.85 39.55
C LEU A 29 -10.14 -6.76 40.06
N ILE A 30 -9.08 -6.17 40.61
CA ILE A 30 -7.95 -6.91 41.19
C ILE A 30 -8.40 -7.75 42.39
N GLU A 31 -9.16 -7.15 43.31
CA GLU A 31 -9.69 -7.84 44.50
C GLU A 31 -10.63 -8.99 44.12
N SER A 32 -11.53 -8.77 43.16
CA SER A 32 -12.44 -9.79 42.65
C SER A 32 -11.69 -10.95 41.97
N ALA A 33 -10.69 -10.64 41.14
CA ALA A 33 -9.84 -11.65 40.50
C ALA A 33 -9.04 -12.46 41.53
N ALA A 34 -8.53 -11.80 42.58
CA ALA A 34 -7.85 -12.44 43.70
C ALA A 34 -8.79 -13.31 44.56
N GLY A 35 -10.05 -12.90 44.70
CA GLY A 35 -11.14 -13.68 45.30
C GLY A 35 -11.57 -14.89 44.45
N GLY A 36 -11.04 -15.01 43.24
CA GLY A 36 -11.23 -16.18 42.38
C GLY A 36 -12.36 -16.06 41.36
N ASP A 37 -12.93 -14.88 41.16
CA ASP A 37 -13.95 -14.65 40.13
C ASP A 37 -13.36 -14.84 38.72
N ILE A 38 -13.94 -15.77 37.96
CA ILE A 38 -13.40 -16.23 36.66
C ILE A 38 -13.39 -15.08 35.63
N ILE A 39 -14.46 -14.28 35.62
CA ILE A 39 -14.63 -13.17 34.68
C ILE A 39 -13.62 -12.07 34.98
N SER A 40 -13.46 -11.71 36.25
CA SER A 40 -12.48 -10.72 36.70
C SER A 40 -11.05 -11.19 36.40
N GLN A 41 -10.74 -12.48 36.58
CA GLN A 41 -9.45 -13.05 36.21
C GLN A 41 -9.19 -12.94 34.70
N ARG A 42 -10.18 -13.28 33.86
CA ARG A 42 -10.07 -13.11 32.41
C ARG A 42 -9.83 -11.64 32.05
N ASP A 43 -10.67 -10.74 32.54
CA ASP A 43 -10.67 -9.34 32.16
C ASP A 43 -9.39 -8.63 32.63
N LEU A 44 -8.93 -8.92 33.85
CA LEU A 44 -7.64 -8.47 34.37
C LEU A 44 -6.47 -8.99 33.52
N GLY A 45 -6.53 -10.27 33.13
CA GLY A 45 -5.55 -10.88 32.23
C GLY A 45 -5.48 -10.19 30.86
N VAL A 46 -6.63 -9.89 30.26
CA VAL A 46 -6.71 -9.17 28.97
C VAL A 46 -6.25 -7.71 29.10
N ASN A 47 -6.59 -7.04 30.20
CA ASN A 47 -6.15 -5.66 30.46
C ASN A 47 -4.63 -5.57 30.53
N TYR A 48 -3.98 -6.48 31.29
CA TYR A 48 -2.52 -6.56 31.33
C TYR A 48 -1.90 -6.98 30.00
N LEU A 49 -2.56 -7.84 29.21
CA LEU A 49 -2.07 -8.25 27.90
C LEU A 49 -2.00 -7.07 26.92
N LYS A 50 -3.06 -6.24 26.91
CA LYS A 50 -3.23 -5.16 25.92
C LYS A 50 -2.70 -3.81 26.41
N GLY A 51 -2.60 -3.61 27.72
CA GLY A 51 -2.27 -2.31 28.32
C GLY A 51 -3.41 -1.31 28.12
N ILE A 52 -4.61 -1.66 28.57
CA ILE A 52 -5.84 -0.86 28.41
C ILE A 52 -6.53 -0.67 29.77
N ASN A 53 -7.53 0.21 29.82
CA ASN A 53 -8.33 0.47 31.03
C ASN A 53 -7.49 0.89 32.25
N GLY A 54 -6.42 1.66 32.03
CA GLY A 54 -5.53 2.12 33.11
C GLY A 54 -4.52 1.09 33.60
N PHE A 55 -4.40 -0.08 32.95
CA PHE A 55 -3.33 -1.04 33.22
C PHE A 55 -2.19 -0.88 32.22
N GLU A 56 -0.95 -0.94 32.71
CA GLU A 56 0.23 -1.07 31.85
C GLU A 56 0.37 -2.50 31.33
N LYS A 57 1.03 -2.66 30.17
CA LYS A 57 1.31 -3.99 29.62
C LYS A 57 2.18 -4.79 30.59
N ASN A 58 1.69 -5.95 31.01
CA ASN A 58 2.39 -6.85 31.91
C ASN A 58 2.10 -8.31 31.54
N TYR A 59 2.93 -8.87 30.65
CA TYR A 59 2.70 -10.23 30.15
C TYR A 59 2.77 -11.33 31.23
N PRO A 60 3.67 -11.27 32.24
CA PRO A 60 3.63 -12.21 33.35
C PRO A 60 2.29 -12.22 34.11
N GLN A 61 1.74 -11.04 34.43
CA GLN A 61 0.44 -10.94 35.09
C GLN A 61 -0.69 -11.39 34.17
N ALA A 62 -0.64 -11.00 32.89
CA ALA A 62 -1.60 -11.45 31.89
C ALA A 62 -1.67 -12.98 31.81
N LYS A 63 -0.51 -13.63 31.67
CA LYS A 63 -0.40 -15.08 31.64
C LYS A 63 -0.95 -15.71 32.92
N LYS A 64 -0.57 -15.19 34.09
CA LYS A 64 -1.02 -15.71 35.40
C LYS A 64 -2.54 -15.72 35.48
N TRP A 65 -3.18 -14.58 35.24
CA TRP A 65 -4.62 -14.44 35.40
C TRP A 65 -5.40 -15.20 34.33
N LEU A 66 -4.95 -15.16 33.07
CA LEU A 66 -5.55 -15.96 32.01
C LEU A 66 -5.43 -17.47 32.29
N THR A 67 -4.27 -17.94 32.76
CA THR A 67 -4.08 -19.35 33.13
C THR A 67 -5.05 -19.76 34.23
N SER A 68 -5.19 -18.95 35.29
CA SER A 68 -6.15 -19.23 36.37
C SER A 68 -7.60 -19.30 35.89
N ALA A 69 -8.00 -18.42 34.96
CA ALA A 69 -9.33 -18.46 34.36
C ALA A 69 -9.54 -19.70 33.48
N VAL A 70 -8.52 -20.09 32.69
CA VAL A 70 -8.55 -21.30 31.85
C VAL A 70 -8.69 -22.58 32.68
N GLU A 71 -7.95 -22.68 33.79
CA GLU A 71 -8.04 -23.81 34.73
C GLU A 71 -9.45 -23.97 35.32
N LYS A 72 -10.22 -22.87 35.38
CA LYS A 72 -11.62 -22.86 35.82
C LYS A 72 -12.62 -22.98 34.67
N GLY A 73 -12.17 -23.27 33.45
CA GLY A 73 -13.01 -23.54 32.28
C GLY A 73 -13.40 -22.33 31.43
N ASP A 74 -12.77 -21.15 31.62
CA ASP A 74 -13.06 -19.98 30.79
C ASP A 74 -12.51 -20.15 29.37
N LYS A 75 -13.41 -20.46 28.44
CA LYS A 75 -13.09 -20.61 27.01
C LYS A 75 -12.53 -19.32 26.38
N PRO A 76 -13.08 -18.11 26.65
CA PRO A 76 -12.51 -16.87 26.12
C PRO A 76 -11.08 -16.59 26.59
N ALA A 77 -10.75 -16.86 27.86
CA ALA A 77 -9.39 -16.76 28.40
C ALA A 77 -8.45 -17.75 27.70
N SER A 78 -8.95 -18.95 27.34
CA SER A 78 -8.18 -19.93 26.57
C SER A 78 -7.74 -19.36 25.23
N HIS A 79 -8.63 -18.64 24.53
CA HIS A 79 -8.28 -17.95 23.29
C HIS A 79 -7.23 -16.86 23.52
N ALA A 80 -7.39 -16.02 24.55
CA ALA A 80 -6.42 -14.97 24.86
C ALA A 80 -5.03 -15.53 25.22
N LEU A 81 -4.99 -16.61 26.01
CA LEU A 81 -3.75 -17.30 26.35
C LEU A 81 -3.12 -17.97 25.12
N ALA A 82 -3.92 -18.54 24.22
CA ALA A 82 -3.44 -19.10 22.95
C ALA A 82 -2.76 -18.05 22.07
N LEU A 83 -3.29 -16.82 22.02
CA LEU A 83 -2.67 -15.70 21.30
C LEU A 83 -1.28 -15.37 21.88
N MET A 84 -1.11 -15.42 23.21
CA MET A 84 0.19 -15.19 23.83
C MET A 84 1.24 -16.20 23.34
N TYR A 85 0.88 -17.49 23.31
CA TYR A 85 1.76 -18.54 22.79
C TYR A 85 1.95 -18.50 21.27
N THR A 86 0.96 -18.00 20.52
CA THR A 86 1.05 -17.83 19.06
C THR A 86 2.06 -16.75 18.68
N PHE A 87 1.99 -15.60 19.34
CA PHE A 87 2.79 -14.43 18.98
C PHE A 87 4.05 -14.26 19.83
N GLY A 88 4.18 -15.00 20.94
CA GLY A 88 5.29 -14.91 21.88
C GLY A 88 5.18 -13.71 22.83
N TYR A 89 3.96 -13.35 23.24
CA TYR A 89 3.74 -12.24 24.17
C TYR A 89 4.11 -12.65 25.60
N GLY A 90 5.35 -12.33 26.00
CA GLY A 90 5.92 -12.66 27.32
C GLY A 90 6.11 -14.16 27.58
N VAL A 91 6.07 -14.97 26.53
CA VAL A 91 6.36 -16.40 26.52
C VAL A 91 7.10 -16.75 25.24
N ASN A 92 7.86 -17.86 25.24
CA ASN A 92 8.36 -18.41 24.00
C ASN A 92 7.18 -18.85 23.12
N LYS A 93 7.32 -18.66 21.80
CA LYS A 93 6.31 -19.14 20.85
C LYS A 93 6.17 -20.64 20.98
N ASP A 94 4.93 -21.11 21.10
CA ASP A 94 4.60 -22.52 21.22
C ASP A 94 3.27 -22.79 20.51
N TYR A 95 3.37 -23.18 19.25
CA TYR A 95 2.19 -23.43 18.41
C TYR A 95 1.42 -24.67 18.86
N ARG A 96 2.06 -25.68 19.45
CA ARG A 96 1.36 -26.86 19.98
C ARG A 96 0.53 -26.49 21.20
N ARG A 97 1.09 -25.69 22.11
CA ARG A 97 0.34 -25.18 23.26
C ARG A 97 -0.80 -24.26 22.83
N ALA A 98 -0.54 -23.36 21.87
CA ALA A 98 -1.57 -22.50 21.33
C ALA A 98 -2.71 -23.28 20.66
N GLU A 99 -2.40 -24.32 19.88
CA GLU A 99 -3.40 -25.19 19.24
C GLU A 99 -4.31 -25.87 20.28
N GLN A 100 -3.74 -26.43 21.35
CA GLN A 100 -4.52 -27.02 22.45
C GLN A 100 -5.48 -26.00 23.06
N LEU A 101 -4.99 -24.79 23.33
CA LEU A 101 -5.78 -23.71 23.92
C LEU A 101 -6.86 -23.19 22.96
N TYR A 102 -6.60 -23.10 21.66
CA TYR A 102 -7.64 -22.78 20.67
C TYR A 102 -8.70 -23.87 20.57
N LYS A 103 -8.34 -25.15 20.67
CA LYS A 103 -9.30 -26.25 20.73
C LYS A 103 -10.20 -26.17 21.97
N ILE A 104 -9.64 -25.76 23.12
CA ILE A 104 -10.43 -25.52 24.34
C ILE A 104 -11.36 -24.31 24.16
N ALA A 105 -10.87 -23.24 23.54
CA ALA A 105 -11.66 -22.03 23.27
C ALA A 105 -12.86 -22.32 22.34
N ASP A 106 -12.72 -23.28 21.43
CA ASP A 106 -13.82 -23.82 20.62
C ASP A 106 -14.52 -22.71 19.80
N ASN A 107 -15.85 -22.61 19.86
CA ASN A 107 -16.60 -21.54 19.18
C ASN A 107 -16.64 -20.21 19.94
N ALA A 108 -15.95 -20.08 21.08
CA ALA A 108 -15.92 -18.84 21.83
C ALA A 108 -15.37 -17.69 20.98
N VAL A 109 -15.80 -16.45 21.31
CA VAL A 109 -15.36 -15.23 20.61
C VAL A 109 -15.69 -15.28 19.12
N GLU A 110 -16.94 -15.60 18.78
CA GLU A 110 -17.46 -15.69 17.40
C GLU A 110 -16.60 -16.59 16.48
N GLY A 111 -16.05 -17.68 17.02
CA GLY A 111 -15.25 -18.63 16.23
C GLY A 111 -13.83 -18.15 15.87
N ALA A 112 -13.31 -17.11 16.52
CA ALA A 112 -11.94 -16.63 16.29
C ALA A 112 -10.88 -17.72 16.55
N ALA A 113 -11.10 -18.59 17.54
CA ALA A 113 -10.19 -19.71 17.81
C ALA A 113 -10.15 -20.72 16.66
N TYR A 114 -11.31 -21.05 16.07
CA TYR A 114 -11.37 -21.87 14.86
C TYR A 114 -10.69 -21.21 13.67
N ASN A 115 -10.83 -19.89 13.49
CA ASN A 115 -10.10 -19.17 12.44
C ASN A 115 -8.58 -19.35 12.61
N ASN A 116 -8.07 -19.20 13.84
CA ASN A 116 -6.64 -19.37 14.11
C ASN A 116 -6.19 -20.81 13.90
N LEU A 117 -6.99 -21.81 14.27
CA LEU A 117 -6.72 -23.21 13.96
C LEU A 117 -6.67 -23.46 12.45
N ALA A 118 -7.59 -22.88 11.69
CA ALA A 118 -7.58 -22.99 10.23
C ALA A 118 -6.27 -22.47 9.64
N VAL A 119 -5.80 -21.30 10.10
CA VAL A 119 -4.51 -20.73 9.68
C VAL A 119 -3.33 -21.60 10.11
N PHE A 120 -3.37 -22.19 11.30
CA PHE A 120 -2.32 -23.08 11.80
C PHE A 120 -2.13 -24.29 10.89
N TYR A 121 -3.21 -24.98 10.53
CA TYR A 121 -3.13 -26.13 9.65
C TYR A 121 -2.83 -25.74 8.20
N GLU A 122 -3.34 -24.61 7.72
CA GLU A 122 -3.02 -24.13 6.38
C GLU A 122 -1.53 -23.84 6.20
N LYS A 123 -0.90 -23.24 7.22
CA LYS A 123 0.51 -22.87 7.18
C LYS A 123 1.47 -23.95 7.69
N GLY A 124 0.95 -25.06 8.23
CA GLY A 124 1.79 -26.07 8.88
C GLY A 124 2.52 -25.53 10.11
N LEU A 125 1.85 -24.72 10.94
CA LEU A 125 2.45 -24.22 12.19
C LEU A 125 2.52 -25.31 13.27
N VAL A 126 1.72 -26.38 13.11
CA VAL A 126 1.72 -27.56 13.98
C VAL A 126 1.88 -28.82 13.14
N GLY A 127 3.12 -29.06 12.69
CA GLY A 127 3.45 -30.16 11.78
C GLY A 127 3.39 -29.74 10.33
N ASN A 128 3.05 -30.67 9.43
CA ASN A 128 2.94 -30.36 8.00
C ASN A 128 1.63 -29.62 7.68
N PRO A 129 1.57 -28.81 6.61
CA PRO A 129 0.33 -28.22 6.15
C PRO A 129 -0.76 -29.26 5.88
N ASP A 130 -1.97 -29.01 6.38
CA ASP A 130 -3.16 -29.85 6.21
C ASP A 130 -4.34 -28.99 5.72
N SER A 131 -4.55 -29.01 4.41
CA SER A 131 -5.61 -28.23 3.76
C SER A 131 -7.02 -28.72 4.13
N ALA A 132 -7.21 -30.04 4.31
CA ALA A 132 -8.52 -30.59 4.65
C ALA A 132 -8.95 -30.13 6.05
N LEU A 133 -8.01 -30.15 7.00
CA LEU A 133 -8.27 -29.71 8.35
C LEU A 133 -8.44 -28.18 8.44
N ALA A 134 -7.66 -27.42 7.65
CA ALA A 134 -7.86 -25.98 7.53
C ALA A 134 -9.29 -25.64 7.03
N ILE A 135 -9.75 -26.27 5.96
CA ILE A 135 -11.12 -26.08 5.43
C ILE A 135 -12.19 -26.48 6.45
N LYS A 136 -11.97 -27.55 7.22
CA LYS A 136 -12.87 -27.96 8.31
C LYS A 136 -13.00 -26.84 9.34
N TYR A 137 -11.90 -26.28 9.83
CA TYR A 137 -11.93 -25.22 10.83
C TYR A 137 -12.47 -23.90 10.29
N TYR A 138 -12.19 -23.53 9.03
CA TYR A 138 -12.85 -22.38 8.40
C TYR A 138 -14.38 -22.54 8.36
N LYS A 139 -14.90 -23.73 8.04
CA LYS A 139 -16.35 -24.00 8.07
C LYS A 139 -16.93 -23.88 9.48
N LEU A 140 -16.24 -24.40 10.50
CA LEU A 140 -16.66 -24.27 11.90
C LEU A 140 -16.66 -22.80 12.35
N ALA A 141 -15.62 -22.03 12.00
CA ALA A 141 -15.53 -20.61 12.30
C ALA A 141 -16.67 -19.81 11.63
N VAL A 142 -16.99 -20.12 10.37
CA VAL A 142 -18.12 -19.51 9.66
C VAL A 142 -19.45 -19.85 10.34
N ALA A 143 -19.65 -21.09 10.76
CA ALA A 143 -20.85 -21.50 11.50
C ALA A 143 -20.96 -20.79 12.86
N ALA A 144 -19.83 -20.48 13.50
CA ALA A 144 -19.74 -19.70 14.73
C ALA A 144 -19.83 -18.18 14.52
N GLY A 145 -19.93 -17.71 13.27
CA GLY A 145 -20.16 -16.30 12.95
C GLY A 145 -18.91 -15.46 12.64
N SER A 146 -17.73 -16.07 12.51
CA SER A 146 -16.47 -15.37 12.24
C SER A 146 -16.49 -14.68 10.85
N PRO A 147 -16.49 -13.33 10.79
CA PRO A 147 -16.51 -12.64 9.50
C PRO A 147 -15.16 -12.78 8.76
N GLU A 148 -14.06 -12.93 9.50
CA GLU A 148 -12.74 -13.18 8.91
C GLU A 148 -12.71 -14.55 8.21
N SER A 149 -13.26 -15.59 8.82
CA SER A 149 -13.34 -16.91 8.18
C SER A 149 -14.36 -16.95 7.05
N MET A 150 -15.43 -16.16 7.10
CA MET A 150 -16.34 -16.00 5.95
C MET A 150 -15.58 -15.46 4.73
N TYR A 151 -14.73 -14.45 4.94
CA TYR A 151 -13.85 -13.94 3.89
C TYR A 151 -12.85 -15.01 3.40
N TYR A 152 -12.07 -15.64 4.29
CA TYR A 152 -11.07 -16.61 3.80
C TYR A 152 -11.70 -17.83 3.13
N LEU A 153 -12.79 -18.38 3.68
CA LEU A 153 -13.50 -19.49 3.05
C LEU A 153 -14.13 -19.07 1.72
N GLY A 154 -14.64 -17.84 1.61
CA GLY A 154 -15.12 -17.27 0.36
C GLY A 154 -14.02 -17.22 -0.71
N ALA A 155 -12.80 -16.82 -0.35
CA ALA A 155 -11.64 -16.82 -1.24
C ALA A 155 -11.23 -18.24 -1.68
N LYS A 156 -11.34 -19.24 -0.80
CA LYS A 156 -11.15 -20.66 -1.15
C LYS A 156 -12.18 -21.14 -2.16
N TYR A 157 -13.46 -20.79 -1.98
CA TYR A 157 -14.50 -21.07 -2.98
C TYR A 157 -14.27 -20.32 -4.30
N LEU A 158 -13.70 -19.11 -4.28
CA LEU A 158 -13.43 -18.35 -5.50
C LEU A 158 -12.32 -19.01 -6.33
N SER A 159 -11.26 -19.45 -5.65
CA SER A 159 -10.08 -20.05 -6.26
C SER A 159 -10.21 -21.54 -6.55
N GLY A 160 -11.12 -22.25 -5.88
CA GLY A 160 -11.18 -23.71 -5.92
C GLY A 160 -10.10 -24.39 -5.08
N ASN A 161 -9.47 -23.68 -4.14
CA ASN A 161 -8.39 -24.21 -3.30
C ASN A 161 -8.97 -25.01 -2.12
N GLY A 162 -8.81 -26.33 -2.13
CA GLY A 162 -9.28 -27.23 -1.06
C GLY A 162 -10.80 -27.44 -1.01
N VAL A 163 -11.56 -26.72 -1.84
CA VAL A 163 -13.01 -26.87 -2.04
C VAL A 163 -13.34 -26.68 -3.52
N PRO A 164 -14.41 -27.29 -4.06
CA PRO A 164 -14.85 -27.02 -5.42
C PRO A 164 -15.16 -25.52 -5.63
N LYS A 165 -14.70 -24.96 -6.76
CA LYS A 165 -14.93 -23.55 -7.10
C LYS A 165 -16.44 -23.24 -7.10
N ASN A 166 -16.84 -22.17 -6.42
CA ASN A 166 -18.24 -21.75 -6.30
C ASN A 166 -18.36 -20.24 -6.05
N THR A 167 -18.54 -19.47 -7.12
CA THR A 167 -18.61 -18.00 -7.07
C THR A 167 -19.87 -17.48 -6.36
N LYS A 168 -21.00 -18.17 -6.47
CA LYS A 168 -22.24 -17.81 -5.74
C LYS A 168 -22.02 -17.90 -4.23
N LYS A 169 -21.36 -18.97 -3.77
CA LYS A 169 -21.03 -19.14 -2.36
C LYS A 169 -19.97 -18.14 -1.88
N THR A 170 -19.00 -17.78 -2.72
CA THR A 170 -18.08 -16.67 -2.43
C THR A 170 -18.86 -15.38 -2.19
N PHE A 171 -19.77 -15.03 -3.10
CA PHE A 171 -20.59 -13.82 -2.99
C PHE A 171 -21.41 -13.79 -1.69
N GLU A 172 -22.11 -14.88 -1.38
CA GLU A 172 -22.90 -14.99 -0.14
C GLU A 172 -22.04 -14.85 1.13
N LEU A 173 -20.85 -15.44 1.15
CA LEU A 173 -19.94 -15.35 2.30
C LEU A 173 -19.34 -13.95 2.45
N TYR A 174 -18.90 -13.33 1.35
CA TYR A 174 -18.37 -11.96 1.38
C TYR A 174 -19.45 -10.97 1.81
N LYS A 175 -20.68 -11.13 1.33
CA LYS A 175 -21.82 -10.32 1.77
C LYS A 175 -22.05 -10.42 3.28
N LYS A 176 -22.12 -11.64 3.83
CA LYS A 176 -22.28 -11.84 5.29
C LYS A 176 -21.14 -11.23 6.10
N ALA A 177 -19.90 -11.34 5.63
CA ALA A 177 -18.74 -10.72 6.29
C ALA A 177 -18.79 -9.18 6.21
N ALA A 178 -19.21 -8.64 5.06
CA ALA A 178 -19.34 -7.21 4.82
C ALA A 178 -20.47 -6.56 5.64
N ASP A 179 -21.57 -7.29 5.87
CA ASP A 179 -22.65 -6.90 6.77
C ASP A 179 -22.18 -6.81 8.23
N LYS A 180 -21.20 -7.63 8.61
CA LYS A 180 -20.46 -7.56 9.89
C LYS A 180 -19.32 -6.53 9.89
N ASN A 181 -19.27 -5.63 8.90
CA ASN A 181 -18.25 -4.59 8.74
C ASN A 181 -16.80 -5.10 8.61
N TYR A 182 -16.58 -6.32 8.13
CA TYR A 182 -15.23 -6.79 7.84
C TYR A 182 -14.70 -6.14 6.56
N VAL A 183 -13.80 -5.17 6.74
CA VAL A 183 -13.34 -4.24 5.69
C VAL A 183 -12.89 -4.95 4.41
N LYS A 184 -12.05 -5.99 4.52
CA LYS A 184 -11.58 -6.74 3.35
C LYS A 184 -12.74 -7.35 2.54
N ALA A 185 -13.76 -7.87 3.22
CA ALA A 185 -14.94 -8.42 2.56
C ALA A 185 -15.83 -7.33 1.95
N ILE A 186 -15.91 -6.13 2.53
CA ILE A 186 -16.63 -5.01 1.93
C ILE A 186 -16.00 -4.65 0.58
N THR A 187 -14.68 -4.45 0.54
CA THR A 187 -13.97 -4.12 -0.71
C THR A 187 -14.05 -5.25 -1.73
N SER A 188 -13.90 -6.50 -1.29
CA SER A 188 -14.03 -7.64 -2.21
C SER A 188 -15.46 -7.83 -2.71
N LEU A 189 -16.48 -7.61 -1.88
CA LEU A 189 -17.88 -7.67 -2.32
C LEU A 189 -18.18 -6.60 -3.39
N ALA A 190 -17.63 -5.40 -3.22
CA ALA A 190 -17.74 -4.35 -4.23
C ALA A 190 -17.16 -4.80 -5.58
N SER A 191 -15.96 -5.40 -5.59
CA SER A 191 -15.36 -5.99 -6.80
C SER A 191 -16.20 -7.13 -7.37
N LEU A 192 -16.84 -7.97 -6.55
CA LEU A 192 -17.76 -9.01 -7.07
C LEU A 192 -18.97 -8.41 -7.80
N TYR A 193 -19.51 -7.28 -7.35
CA TYR A 193 -20.58 -6.58 -8.06
C TYR A 193 -20.07 -5.92 -9.34
N ASP A 194 -18.90 -5.29 -9.30
CA ASP A 194 -18.24 -4.65 -10.44
C ASP A 194 -17.93 -5.65 -11.57
N GLU A 195 -17.43 -6.82 -11.21
CA GLU A 195 -17.07 -7.87 -12.17
C GLU A 195 -18.23 -8.84 -12.50
N GLY A 196 -19.35 -8.77 -11.77
CA GLY A 196 -20.47 -9.71 -11.91
C GLY A 196 -20.10 -11.16 -11.54
N ILE A 197 -19.30 -11.34 -10.49
CA ILE A 197 -18.85 -12.65 -10.02
C ILE A 197 -19.79 -13.18 -8.94
N GLY A 198 -20.47 -14.29 -9.22
CA GLY A 198 -21.42 -14.92 -8.29
C GLY A 198 -22.77 -14.20 -8.18
N THR A 199 -22.91 -13.07 -8.87
CA THR A 199 -24.13 -12.27 -9.05
C THR A 199 -24.12 -11.62 -10.43
N LYS A 200 -25.17 -10.87 -10.81
CA LYS A 200 -25.13 -10.01 -12.00
C LYS A 200 -24.24 -8.79 -11.72
N ARG A 201 -23.52 -8.32 -12.75
CA ARG A 201 -22.77 -7.07 -12.68
C ARG A 201 -23.69 -5.90 -12.32
N ASP A 202 -23.30 -5.11 -11.33
CA ASP A 202 -24.03 -3.94 -10.84
C ASP A 202 -23.06 -2.87 -10.31
N ASP A 203 -22.64 -1.97 -11.20
CA ASP A 203 -21.70 -0.91 -10.87
C ASP A 203 -22.24 0.06 -9.81
N ALA A 204 -23.57 0.28 -9.75
CA ALA A 204 -24.18 1.16 -8.75
C ALA A 204 -24.07 0.56 -7.35
N GLU A 205 -24.25 -0.75 -7.23
CA GLU A 205 -24.04 -1.46 -5.97
C GLU A 205 -22.55 -1.52 -5.61
N ALA A 206 -21.65 -1.73 -6.58
CA ALA A 206 -20.21 -1.65 -6.37
C ALA A 206 -19.78 -0.29 -5.79
N ILE A 207 -20.28 0.83 -6.34
CA ILE A 207 -20.03 2.17 -5.79
C ILE A 207 -20.45 2.28 -4.32
N LYS A 208 -21.64 1.77 -3.95
CA LYS A 208 -22.10 1.84 -2.55
C LYS A 208 -21.15 1.10 -1.62
N TRP A 209 -20.70 -0.09 -1.99
CA TRP A 209 -19.79 -0.89 -1.19
C TRP A 209 -18.37 -0.31 -1.15
N TYR A 210 -17.83 0.17 -2.27
CA TYR A 210 -16.55 0.88 -2.28
C TYR A 210 -16.59 2.17 -1.46
N LYS A 211 -17.70 2.90 -1.47
CA LYS A 211 -17.89 4.08 -0.60
C LYS A 211 -17.90 3.69 0.87
N LYS A 212 -18.59 2.60 1.24
CA LYS A 212 -18.53 2.05 2.61
C LYS A 212 -17.10 1.66 3.01
N ALA A 213 -16.34 1.03 2.11
CA ALA A 213 -14.93 0.70 2.34
C ALA A 213 -14.08 1.97 2.56
N ALA A 214 -14.29 2.99 1.72
CA ALA A 214 -13.60 4.28 1.83
C ALA A 214 -13.92 5.00 3.15
N ASP A 215 -15.18 4.99 3.60
CA ASP A 215 -15.59 5.59 4.87
C ASP A 215 -14.96 4.87 6.08
N LEU A 216 -14.66 3.57 5.94
CA LEU A 216 -13.90 2.78 6.92
C LEU A 216 -12.37 2.92 6.76
N GLY A 217 -11.91 3.76 5.84
CA GLY A 217 -10.50 4.06 5.66
C GLY A 217 -9.72 3.06 4.79
N ASP A 218 -10.41 2.21 4.02
CA ASP A 218 -9.75 1.22 3.15
C ASP A 218 -9.13 1.86 1.90
N PRO A 219 -7.79 1.81 1.73
CA PRO A 219 -7.13 2.43 0.59
C PRO A 219 -7.50 1.80 -0.76
N MET A 220 -7.78 0.49 -0.79
CA MET A 220 -8.17 -0.19 -2.03
C MET A 220 -9.58 0.21 -2.46
N GLY A 221 -10.54 0.27 -1.53
CA GLY A 221 -11.89 0.76 -1.80
C GLY A 221 -11.92 2.22 -2.26
N MET A 222 -11.10 3.09 -1.66
CA MET A 222 -10.92 4.47 -2.14
C MET A 222 -10.37 4.51 -3.57
N SER A 223 -9.39 3.65 -3.88
CA SER A 223 -8.76 3.61 -5.21
C SER A 223 -9.72 3.18 -6.30
N ASN A 224 -10.49 2.12 -6.05
CA ASN A 224 -11.48 1.61 -6.99
C ASN A 224 -12.64 2.59 -7.16
N LEU A 225 -13.10 3.22 -6.07
CA LEU A 225 -14.10 4.28 -6.18
C LEU A 225 -13.60 5.46 -7.02
N GLY A 226 -12.33 5.84 -6.83
CA GLY A 226 -11.66 6.83 -7.66
C GLY A 226 -11.67 6.44 -9.13
N TYR A 227 -11.28 5.20 -9.45
CA TYR A 227 -11.30 4.64 -10.80
C TYR A 227 -12.71 4.70 -11.44
N MET A 228 -13.75 4.29 -10.72
CA MET A 228 -15.13 4.35 -11.23
C MET A 228 -15.56 5.79 -11.58
N TYR A 229 -15.12 6.80 -10.81
CA TYR A 229 -15.35 8.21 -11.15
C TYR A 229 -14.50 8.72 -12.33
N ILE A 230 -13.33 8.14 -12.60
CA ILE A 230 -12.54 8.46 -13.81
C ILE A 230 -13.29 7.97 -15.05
N HIS A 231 -13.79 6.74 -15.01
CA HIS A 231 -14.35 6.08 -16.18
C HIS A 231 -15.86 6.29 -16.34
N GLY A 232 -16.56 6.70 -15.29
CA GLY A 232 -18.02 6.86 -15.29
C GLY A 232 -18.75 5.52 -15.25
N GLU A 233 -18.21 4.56 -14.50
CA GLU A 233 -18.80 3.23 -14.32
C GLU A 233 -19.84 3.32 -13.19
N GLY A 234 -21.11 3.01 -13.46
CA GLY A 234 -22.20 3.17 -12.49
C GLY A 234 -22.52 4.62 -12.05
N THR A 235 -21.81 5.62 -12.58
CA THR A 235 -21.96 7.04 -12.25
C THR A 235 -21.52 7.93 -13.43
N GLN A 236 -21.80 9.23 -13.38
CA GLN A 236 -21.14 10.17 -14.29
C GLN A 236 -19.67 10.36 -13.91
N LYS A 237 -18.84 10.62 -14.93
CA LYS A 237 -17.42 10.96 -14.74
C LYS A 237 -17.28 12.18 -13.84
N ASN A 238 -16.41 12.09 -12.83
CA ASN A 238 -16.11 13.20 -11.93
C ASN A 238 -14.64 13.15 -11.52
N TYR A 239 -13.79 13.82 -12.30
CA TYR A 239 -12.34 13.79 -12.10
C TYR A 239 -11.90 14.47 -10.78
N SER A 240 -12.61 15.50 -10.32
CA SER A 240 -12.29 16.15 -9.05
C SER A 240 -12.55 15.23 -7.86
N LEU A 241 -13.66 14.49 -7.89
CA LEU A 241 -13.99 13.51 -6.86
C LEU A 241 -13.07 12.28 -6.94
N ALA A 242 -12.78 11.81 -8.16
CA ALA A 242 -11.79 10.76 -8.39
C ALA A 242 -10.45 11.13 -7.75
N ARG A 243 -9.91 12.31 -8.09
CA ARG A 243 -8.65 12.80 -7.52
C ARG A 243 -8.70 12.84 -5.99
N SER A 244 -9.77 13.34 -5.39
CA SER A 244 -9.89 13.40 -3.93
C SER A 244 -9.82 12.04 -3.25
N TYR A 245 -10.50 11.02 -3.80
CA TYR A 245 -10.42 9.66 -3.26
C TYR A 245 -9.03 9.04 -3.47
N LEU A 246 -8.43 9.27 -4.65
CA LEU A 246 -7.12 8.73 -4.98
C LEU A 246 -6.00 9.37 -4.14
N GLU A 247 -6.04 10.67 -3.88
CA GLU A 247 -5.10 11.34 -2.97
C GLU A 247 -5.17 10.72 -1.57
N LYS A 248 -6.38 10.57 -1.02
CA LYS A 248 -6.58 9.90 0.29
C LYS A 248 -6.09 8.45 0.30
N ALA A 249 -6.30 7.71 -0.79
CA ALA A 249 -5.84 6.33 -0.92
C ALA A 249 -4.30 6.25 -0.98
N ALA A 250 -3.67 7.14 -1.73
CA ALA A 250 -2.21 7.24 -1.85
C ALA A 250 -1.55 7.60 -0.51
N ASP A 251 -2.14 8.53 0.25
CA ASP A 251 -1.70 8.90 1.61
C ASP A 251 -1.75 7.70 2.58
N LYS A 252 -2.69 6.77 2.35
CA LYS A 252 -2.83 5.51 3.08
C LYS A 252 -2.01 4.35 2.48
N GLY A 253 -1.16 4.65 1.50
CA GLY A 253 -0.21 3.71 0.93
C GLY A 253 -0.66 2.97 -0.32
N SER A 254 -1.83 3.27 -0.90
CA SER A 254 -2.25 2.60 -2.15
C SER A 254 -1.32 2.95 -3.32
N GLU A 255 -0.71 1.94 -3.91
CA GLU A 255 0.09 2.06 -5.11
C GLU A 255 -0.79 2.28 -6.35
N ALA A 256 -1.89 1.53 -6.48
CA ALA A 256 -2.84 1.69 -7.58
C ALA A 256 -3.41 3.13 -7.65
N ALA A 257 -3.61 3.77 -6.50
CA ALA A 257 -4.03 5.17 -6.46
C ALA A 257 -3.00 6.12 -7.08
N LEU A 258 -1.71 5.88 -6.87
CA LEU A 258 -0.63 6.67 -7.46
C LEU A 258 -0.65 6.57 -8.99
N SER A 259 -0.81 5.36 -9.53
CA SER A 259 -0.97 5.14 -10.98
C SER A 259 -2.19 5.89 -11.54
N ASN A 260 -3.33 5.82 -10.88
CA ASN A 260 -4.55 6.51 -11.31
C ASN A 260 -4.42 8.04 -11.20
N LEU A 261 -3.73 8.57 -10.18
CA LEU A 261 -3.38 10.00 -10.13
C LEU A 261 -2.45 10.38 -11.27
N GLY A 262 -1.43 9.56 -11.56
CA GLY A 262 -0.53 9.74 -12.69
C GLY A 262 -1.31 9.87 -14.00
N TYR A 263 -2.33 9.03 -14.18
CA TYR A 263 -3.22 9.07 -15.35
C TYR A 263 -4.00 10.38 -15.46
N LEU A 264 -4.50 10.92 -14.36
CA LEU A 264 -5.18 12.22 -14.35
C LEU A 264 -4.24 13.35 -14.78
N TYR A 265 -3.01 13.40 -14.26
CA TYR A 265 -2.02 14.43 -14.61
C TYR A 265 -1.46 14.27 -16.02
N LEU A 266 -1.24 13.04 -16.47
CA LEU A 266 -0.78 12.74 -17.84
C LEU A 266 -1.77 13.25 -18.89
N ASN A 267 -3.07 13.08 -18.62
CA ASN A 267 -4.13 13.41 -19.57
C ASN A 267 -4.78 14.78 -19.33
N GLY A 268 -4.52 15.43 -18.19
CA GLY A 268 -5.15 16.70 -17.82
C GLY A 268 -6.62 16.56 -17.46
N LEU A 269 -6.99 15.45 -16.80
CA LEU A 269 -8.38 15.13 -16.46
C LEU A 269 -8.71 15.69 -15.07
N GLY A 270 -9.50 16.77 -15.03
CA GLY A 270 -9.83 17.48 -13.77
C GLY A 270 -8.64 18.18 -13.12
N VAL A 271 -7.48 18.18 -13.77
CA VAL A 271 -6.25 18.84 -13.38
C VAL A 271 -5.57 19.44 -14.60
N LYS A 272 -4.71 20.44 -14.41
CA LYS A 272 -3.83 20.88 -15.49
C LYS A 272 -2.89 19.73 -15.85
N LYS A 273 -2.74 19.45 -17.14
CA LYS A 273 -1.79 18.45 -17.63
C LYS A 273 -0.38 18.76 -17.12
N ASP A 274 0.26 17.76 -16.54
CA ASP A 274 1.60 17.86 -15.93
C ASP A 274 2.35 16.52 -16.05
N TYR A 275 3.25 16.45 -17.02
CA TYR A 275 4.04 15.25 -17.26
C TYR A 275 5.10 14.99 -16.20
N GLN A 276 5.59 16.03 -15.51
CA GLN A 276 6.54 15.83 -14.42
C GLN A 276 5.83 15.20 -13.24
N LYS A 277 4.68 15.74 -12.85
CA LYS A 277 3.89 15.15 -11.77
C LYS A 277 3.45 13.72 -12.09
N ALA A 278 3.01 13.47 -13.33
CA ALA A 278 2.66 12.13 -13.77
C ALA A 278 3.86 11.16 -13.68
N SER A 279 5.04 11.58 -14.15
CA SER A 279 6.27 10.77 -14.10
C SER A 279 6.65 10.42 -12.66
N GLU A 280 6.59 11.39 -11.73
CA GLU A 280 6.87 11.17 -10.31
C GLU A 280 5.89 10.18 -9.66
N LEU A 281 4.60 10.31 -9.97
CA LEU A 281 3.56 9.42 -9.45
C LEU A 281 3.73 7.99 -9.96
N TYR A 282 3.94 7.81 -11.27
CA TYR A 282 4.18 6.49 -11.86
C TYR A 282 5.50 5.88 -11.39
N GLN A 283 6.57 6.67 -11.26
CA GLN A 283 7.83 6.19 -10.69
C GLN A 283 7.63 5.70 -9.26
N THR A 284 6.97 6.48 -8.41
CA THR A 284 6.68 6.09 -7.02
C THR A 284 5.83 4.82 -6.96
N SER A 285 4.85 4.69 -7.86
CA SER A 285 4.02 3.49 -7.95
C SER A 285 4.84 2.26 -8.39
N CYS A 286 5.72 2.43 -9.38
CA CYS A 286 6.58 1.36 -9.88
C CYS A 286 7.61 0.92 -8.84
N ASP A 287 8.22 1.85 -8.10
CA ASP A 287 9.18 1.56 -7.04
C ASP A 287 8.56 0.75 -5.90
N LYS A 288 7.25 0.88 -5.70
CA LYS A 288 6.46 0.06 -4.76
C LYS A 288 5.99 -1.28 -5.35
N GLY A 289 6.39 -1.61 -6.58
CA GLY A 289 6.13 -2.89 -7.23
C GLY A 289 4.80 -2.97 -7.99
N GLU A 290 4.12 -1.85 -8.23
CA GLU A 290 2.88 -1.86 -8.98
C GLU A 290 3.15 -1.84 -10.49
N LYS A 291 2.59 -2.84 -11.19
CA LYS A 291 2.85 -3.12 -12.61
C LYS A 291 2.31 -2.04 -13.55
N ILE A 292 1.07 -1.58 -13.37
CA ILE A 292 0.48 -0.49 -14.17
C ILE A 292 1.33 0.78 -14.06
N GLY A 293 1.88 1.07 -12.87
CA GLY A 293 2.80 2.17 -12.64
C GLY A 293 4.08 2.04 -13.46
N CYS A 294 4.71 0.86 -13.42
CA CYS A 294 5.90 0.59 -14.24
C CYS A 294 5.62 0.63 -15.74
N ASP A 295 4.51 0.04 -16.19
CA ASP A 295 4.11 0.02 -17.60
C ASP A 295 3.84 1.45 -18.09
N SER A 296 3.08 2.25 -17.32
CA SER A 296 2.79 3.65 -17.65
C SER A 296 4.04 4.51 -17.68
N LEU A 297 4.98 4.28 -16.75
CA LEU A 297 6.28 4.94 -16.75
C LEU A 297 7.09 4.60 -18.01
N ASN A 298 7.13 3.34 -18.40
CA ASN A 298 7.81 2.88 -19.61
C ASN A 298 7.16 3.45 -20.88
N ASP A 299 5.83 3.52 -20.91
CA ASP A 299 5.07 4.17 -21.98
C ASP A 299 5.39 5.66 -22.06
N MET A 300 5.44 6.35 -20.92
CA MET A 300 5.86 7.76 -20.87
C MET A 300 7.29 7.95 -21.37
N LYS A 301 8.22 7.05 -21.03
CA LYS A 301 9.58 7.07 -21.56
C LYS A 301 9.58 6.87 -23.07
N ARG A 302 8.89 5.85 -23.59
CA ARG A 302 8.82 5.56 -25.03
C ARG A 302 8.18 6.69 -25.84
N LEU A 303 7.14 7.33 -25.29
CA LEU A 303 6.40 8.41 -25.95
C LEU A 303 7.02 9.79 -25.75
N GLY A 304 8.10 9.89 -24.95
CA GLY A 304 8.77 11.17 -24.70
C GLY A 304 8.07 12.08 -23.71
N TYR A 305 7.11 11.57 -22.94
CA TYR A 305 6.43 12.32 -21.90
C TYR A 305 7.16 12.28 -20.56
N PHE A 306 8.12 11.37 -20.38
CA PHE A 306 8.85 11.28 -19.11
C PHE A 306 9.62 12.59 -18.77
N ARG A 307 9.54 13.01 -17.51
CA ARG A 307 10.25 14.17 -16.94
C ARG A 307 10.72 13.83 -15.53
N THR A 308 11.90 14.30 -15.12
CA THR A 308 12.44 14.08 -13.76
C THR A 308 12.49 15.39 -12.97
N SER A 309 12.27 15.33 -11.66
CA SER A 309 12.54 16.43 -10.72
C SER A 309 13.98 16.44 -10.19
N VAL A 310 14.82 15.50 -10.59
CA VAL A 310 16.19 15.36 -10.10
C VAL A 310 17.01 16.57 -10.56
N LYS A 311 17.14 17.58 -9.70
CA LYS A 311 18.36 18.38 -9.65
C LYS A 311 19.49 17.41 -9.34
N GLN A 312 20.51 17.38 -10.20
CA GLN A 312 21.65 16.46 -10.12
C GLN A 312 22.06 16.14 -8.67
N PRO A 313 22.32 14.86 -8.32
CA PRO A 313 23.19 14.62 -7.18
C PRO A 313 24.51 15.32 -7.49
N LYS A 314 24.92 16.26 -6.62
CA LYS A 314 26.25 16.90 -6.66
C LYS A 314 27.40 15.90 -6.45
N ASN A 315 27.11 14.61 -6.36
CA ASN A 315 28.11 13.57 -6.14
C ASN A 315 28.57 13.02 -7.47
N LYS A 316 29.86 13.28 -7.74
CA LYS A 316 30.73 12.66 -8.74
C LYS A 316 30.37 11.19 -8.95
N ILE A 317 29.62 10.90 -10.01
CA ILE A 317 29.78 9.63 -10.72
C ILE A 317 30.74 9.95 -11.86
N ASP A 318 31.80 9.16 -12.01
CA ASP A 318 32.79 9.20 -13.10
C ASP A 318 32.12 8.88 -14.45
N SER A 319 31.17 9.72 -14.87
CA SER A 319 30.44 9.53 -16.11
C SER A 319 30.96 10.53 -17.14
N LYS A 320 31.66 9.99 -18.13
CA LYS A 320 32.02 10.65 -19.38
C LYS A 320 30.84 11.49 -19.90
N ARG A 321 31.02 12.81 -19.95
CA ARG A 321 30.02 13.75 -20.43
C ARG A 321 30.19 13.88 -21.95
N LEU A 322 29.22 13.42 -22.73
CA LEU A 322 29.26 13.63 -24.17
C LEU A 322 28.78 15.04 -24.50
N ILE A 323 29.54 15.72 -25.35
CA ILE A 323 29.28 17.08 -25.79
C ILE A 323 29.23 17.09 -27.32
N ALA A 324 28.12 17.57 -27.87
CA ALA A 324 27.98 17.87 -29.28
C ALA A 324 27.95 19.39 -29.46
N LYS A 325 28.94 19.95 -30.17
CA LYS A 325 29.04 21.39 -30.41
C LYS A 325 28.88 21.68 -31.90
N SER A 326 28.04 22.66 -32.22
CA SER A 326 27.82 23.12 -33.60
C SER A 326 29.11 23.59 -34.25
N ILE A 327 29.31 23.19 -35.50
CA ILE A 327 30.40 23.68 -36.37
C ILE A 327 29.90 24.69 -37.42
N ASP A 328 28.58 24.86 -37.53
CA ASP A 328 27.99 25.83 -38.46
C ASP A 328 28.36 27.27 -38.06
N LYS A 329 28.79 28.07 -39.05
CA LYS A 329 29.22 29.46 -38.82
C LYS A 329 28.10 30.29 -38.18
N GLY A 330 28.40 30.95 -37.06
CA GLY A 330 27.46 31.81 -36.35
C GLY A 330 26.45 31.10 -35.45
N VAL A 331 26.53 29.78 -35.31
CA VAL A 331 25.64 28.99 -34.43
C VAL A 331 26.39 28.56 -33.18
N ASN A 332 26.00 29.11 -32.02
CA ASN A 332 26.50 28.63 -30.72
C ASN A 332 25.48 27.66 -30.11
N ALA A 333 25.45 26.43 -30.61
CA ALA A 333 24.66 25.35 -30.04
C ALA A 333 25.58 24.30 -29.40
N THR A 334 25.26 23.92 -28.16
CA THR A 334 25.94 22.89 -27.40
C THR A 334 24.88 21.97 -26.80
N PHE A 335 24.96 20.70 -27.13
CA PHE A 335 24.17 19.65 -26.53
C PHE A 335 25.07 18.84 -25.60
N THR A 336 24.65 18.66 -24.37
CA THR A 336 25.34 17.83 -23.39
C THR A 336 24.39 16.75 -22.93
N TRP A 337 24.85 15.51 -22.77
CA TRP A 337 24.11 14.52 -22.02
C TRP A 337 25.01 13.66 -21.12
N GLN A 338 24.38 13.14 -20.07
CA GLN A 338 24.97 12.27 -19.07
C GLN A 338 23.88 11.32 -18.58
N SER A 339 24.03 10.02 -18.87
CA SER A 339 22.97 9.04 -18.66
C SER A 339 21.66 9.50 -19.32
N ASP A 340 20.56 9.56 -18.56
CA ASP A 340 19.22 9.82 -19.09
C ASP A 340 18.88 11.32 -19.16
N VAL A 341 19.81 12.18 -18.78
CA VAL A 341 19.60 13.63 -18.70
C VAL A 341 20.48 14.33 -19.71
N ALA A 342 19.89 15.27 -20.43
CA ALA A 342 20.57 16.12 -21.38
C ALA A 342 20.20 17.59 -21.19
N THR A 343 21.07 18.46 -21.67
CA THR A 343 20.84 19.89 -21.75
C THR A 343 21.20 20.34 -23.15
N PHE A 344 20.26 20.97 -23.82
CA PHE A 344 20.51 21.71 -25.05
C PHE A 344 20.62 23.20 -24.74
N LYS A 345 21.73 23.81 -25.15
CA LYS A 345 21.91 25.25 -25.12
C LYS A 345 22.12 25.74 -26.54
N ALA A 346 21.33 26.71 -26.98
CA ALA A 346 21.52 27.37 -28.27
C ALA A 346 21.34 28.88 -28.10
N ASN A 347 22.30 29.65 -28.59
CA ASN A 347 22.36 31.10 -28.40
C ASN A 347 22.29 31.45 -26.89
N ASN A 348 21.19 32.07 -26.46
CA ASN A 348 20.91 32.46 -25.07
C ASN A 348 19.89 31.57 -24.35
N GLY A 349 19.31 30.57 -25.03
CA GLY A 349 18.34 29.65 -24.46
C GLY A 349 18.99 28.38 -23.91
N LYS A 350 18.50 27.89 -22.78
CA LYS A 350 18.83 26.58 -22.22
C LYS A 350 17.54 25.79 -22.03
N ILE A 351 17.54 24.53 -22.46
CA ILE A 351 16.45 23.60 -22.23
C ILE A 351 16.99 22.26 -21.76
N ASP A 352 16.35 21.70 -20.74
CA ASP A 352 16.67 20.37 -20.25
C ASP A 352 15.86 19.34 -21.04
N CYS A 353 16.50 18.24 -21.37
CA CYS A 353 15.95 17.16 -22.17
C CYS A 353 16.20 15.83 -21.47
N ASN A 354 15.36 14.84 -21.73
CA ASN A 354 15.54 13.48 -21.21
C ASN A 354 15.82 12.53 -22.36
N PHE A 355 16.69 11.56 -22.13
CA PHE A 355 16.93 10.46 -23.07
C PHE A 355 15.63 9.74 -23.35
N LEU A 356 15.40 9.46 -24.63
CA LEU A 356 14.23 8.75 -25.11
C LEU A 356 14.61 7.31 -25.47
N GLN A 357 15.48 7.18 -26.47
CA GLN A 357 15.88 5.90 -27.04
C GLN A 357 17.07 6.07 -27.97
N ASP A 358 17.79 4.97 -28.17
CA ASP A 358 18.76 4.81 -29.23
C ASP A 358 18.17 3.95 -30.35
N ASN A 359 18.38 4.38 -31.59
CA ASN A 359 18.04 3.63 -32.78
C ASN A 359 19.28 3.40 -33.62
N THR A 360 19.40 2.21 -34.20
CA THR A 360 20.44 1.90 -35.19
C THR A 360 19.75 1.37 -36.44
N ASP A 361 20.03 1.95 -37.59
CA ASP A 361 19.49 1.46 -38.86
C ASP A 361 20.33 0.29 -39.42
N ASN A 362 19.84 -0.33 -40.50
CA ASN A 362 20.52 -1.48 -41.14
C ASN A 362 21.89 -1.12 -41.74
N ALA A 363 22.19 0.17 -41.93
CA ALA A 363 23.49 0.66 -42.40
C ALA A 363 24.45 0.96 -41.23
N GLY A 364 24.02 0.76 -39.99
CA GLY A 364 24.78 1.03 -38.78
C GLY A 364 24.80 2.50 -38.36
N ASN A 365 23.98 3.36 -38.98
CA ASN A 365 23.84 4.74 -38.52
C ASN A 365 23.08 4.77 -37.20
N GLN A 366 23.56 5.56 -36.26
CA GLN A 366 23.01 5.66 -34.91
C GLN A 366 22.22 6.95 -34.76
N ALA A 367 21.05 6.88 -34.13
CA ALA A 367 20.23 8.03 -33.78
C ALA A 367 19.83 7.97 -32.31
N THR A 368 20.42 8.85 -31.50
CA THR A 368 20.05 9.02 -30.10
C THR A 368 19.02 10.12 -29.97
N SER A 369 17.85 9.80 -29.43
CA SER A 369 16.73 10.74 -29.31
C SER A 369 16.59 11.27 -27.89
N PHE A 370 16.28 12.55 -27.76
CA PHE A 370 16.04 13.24 -26.48
C PHE A 370 14.80 14.11 -26.57
N VAL A 371 13.95 14.12 -25.55
CA VAL A 371 12.75 14.98 -25.52
C VAL A 371 12.95 16.12 -24.52
N CYS A 372 12.79 17.34 -25.03
CA CYS A 372 13.07 18.58 -24.29
C CYS A 372 11.80 19.28 -23.82
N THR A 373 10.73 19.20 -24.62
CA THR A 373 9.38 19.63 -24.24
C THR A 373 8.35 18.71 -24.86
N ASP A 374 7.08 18.99 -24.62
CA ASP A 374 5.94 18.26 -25.18
C ASP A 374 5.94 18.27 -26.72
N ASN A 375 6.53 19.30 -27.32
CA ASN A 375 6.57 19.51 -28.77
C ASN A 375 7.98 19.59 -29.35
N VAL A 376 9.04 19.34 -28.56
CA VAL A 376 10.43 19.49 -29.03
C VAL A 376 11.23 18.26 -28.67
N GLN A 377 11.77 17.60 -29.70
CA GLN A 377 12.75 16.52 -29.57
C GLN A 377 14.04 16.92 -30.28
N ILE A 378 15.16 16.47 -29.74
CA ILE A 378 16.49 16.60 -30.33
C ILE A 378 16.99 15.21 -30.65
N ILE A 379 17.40 14.99 -31.88
CA ILE A 379 17.95 13.72 -32.34
C ILE A 379 19.40 13.94 -32.74
N LEU A 380 20.32 13.25 -32.06
CA LEU A 380 21.72 13.15 -32.47
C LEU A 380 21.86 11.99 -33.45
N LYS A 381 22.05 12.30 -34.74
CA LYS A 381 22.30 11.33 -35.80
C LYS A 381 23.82 11.21 -36.01
N ARG A 382 24.37 10.00 -36.02
CA ARG A 382 25.79 9.69 -36.29
C ARG A 382 25.85 8.71 -37.46
N PHE A 383 26.62 9.07 -38.49
CA PHE A 383 26.71 8.30 -39.73
C PHE A 383 27.99 7.45 -39.74
N ASN A 384 27.82 6.14 -39.94
CA ASN A 384 28.91 5.16 -39.84
C ASN A 384 30.02 5.41 -40.89
N GLU A 385 29.63 5.79 -42.11
CA GLU A 385 30.55 5.91 -43.25
C GLU A 385 31.39 7.21 -43.25
N SER A 386 30.97 8.24 -42.52
CA SER A 386 31.56 9.59 -42.64
C SER A 386 32.11 10.17 -41.35
N ASN A 387 31.96 9.50 -40.20
CA ASN A 387 32.20 10.06 -38.86
C ASN A 387 31.45 11.38 -38.58
N ASN A 388 30.52 11.79 -39.46
CA ASN A 388 29.75 13.00 -39.31
C ASN A 388 28.61 12.80 -38.31
N ALA A 389 28.33 13.83 -37.53
CA ALA A 389 27.22 13.87 -36.60
C ALA A 389 26.39 15.14 -36.78
N TYR A 390 25.08 15.00 -36.58
CA TYR A 390 24.12 16.08 -36.72
C TYR A 390 23.14 16.10 -35.55
N LEU A 391 22.78 17.29 -35.09
CA LEU A 391 21.64 17.48 -34.19
C LEU A 391 20.45 17.97 -35.01
N ALA A 392 19.41 17.14 -35.10
CA ALA A 392 18.13 17.52 -35.67
C ALA A 392 17.17 17.96 -34.54
N VAL A 393 16.53 19.11 -34.73
CA VAL A 393 15.45 19.61 -33.88
C VAL A 393 14.14 19.27 -34.55
N MET A 394 13.37 18.41 -33.89
CA MET A 394 12.06 17.95 -34.33
C MET A 394 10.98 18.69 -33.55
N THR A 395 9.96 19.17 -34.25
CA THR A 395 8.73 19.76 -33.68
C THR A 395 7.47 19.04 -34.15
N ASP A 396 6.30 19.55 -33.76
CA ASP A 396 4.98 19.03 -34.16
C ASP A 396 4.78 17.56 -33.78
N ASN A 397 4.97 17.24 -32.50
CA ASN A 397 4.95 15.86 -32.00
C ASN A 397 5.92 14.96 -32.78
N PHE A 398 7.14 15.46 -33.00
CA PHE A 398 8.27 14.72 -33.55
C PHE A 398 8.14 14.38 -35.05
N LYS A 399 7.26 15.08 -35.77
CA LYS A 399 6.98 14.82 -37.20
C LYS A 399 7.73 15.76 -38.14
N THR A 400 8.04 16.97 -37.69
CA THR A 400 8.63 18.00 -38.55
C THR A 400 10.07 18.25 -38.11
N GLU A 401 11.05 18.00 -38.97
CA GLU A 401 12.43 18.46 -38.76
C GLU A 401 12.49 19.95 -39.13
N VAL A 402 12.67 20.82 -38.14
CA VAL A 402 12.66 22.28 -38.36
C VAL A 402 14.06 22.88 -38.47
N LYS A 403 15.07 22.20 -37.92
CA LYS A 403 16.45 22.66 -37.97
C LYS A 403 17.44 21.55 -37.74
N THR A 404 18.54 21.59 -38.47
CA THR A 404 19.64 20.62 -38.32
C THR A 404 20.96 21.36 -38.23
N PHE A 405 21.82 20.90 -37.33
CA PHE A 405 23.14 21.47 -37.07
C PHE A 405 24.20 20.41 -37.29
N SER A 406 25.25 20.75 -38.04
CA SER A 406 26.44 19.90 -38.09
C SER A 406 27.18 20.02 -36.76
N VAL A 407 27.58 18.91 -36.14
CA VAL A 407 28.22 18.93 -34.82
C VAL A 407 29.48 18.07 -34.76
N ASN A 408 30.45 18.53 -33.98
CA ASN A 408 31.52 17.68 -33.48
C ASN A 408 31.10 17.08 -32.15
N VAL A 409 31.16 15.75 -32.04
CA VAL A 409 30.84 15.00 -30.82
C VAL A 409 32.14 14.56 -30.16
N TYR A 410 32.35 14.96 -28.90
CA TYR A 410 33.53 14.58 -28.13
C TYR A 410 33.14 14.24 -26.69
N ILE A 411 33.98 13.44 -26.05
CA ILE A 411 33.85 13.09 -24.63
C ILE A 411 34.64 14.11 -23.82
N SER A 412 33.96 14.80 -22.92
CA SER A 412 34.59 15.57 -21.86
C SER A 412 34.82 14.64 -20.67
N GLU A 413 36.09 14.32 -20.40
CA GLU A 413 36.52 13.90 -19.08
C GLU A 413 36.51 15.16 -18.21
N VAL A 414 35.65 15.19 -17.20
CA VAL A 414 35.69 16.28 -16.22
C VAL A 414 36.90 16.00 -15.32
N ASN A 415 38.09 16.37 -15.79
CA ASN A 415 39.27 16.41 -14.94
C ASN A 415 38.99 17.41 -13.82
N SER A 416 38.82 16.88 -12.61
CA SER A 416 38.70 17.68 -11.40
C SER A 416 39.96 18.52 -11.24
N LYS A 417 39.82 19.83 -11.43
CA LYS A 417 40.72 20.80 -10.80
C LYS A 417 40.31 21.01 -9.35
#